data_AF-A0A554JUV1-F1
#
_entry.id   AF-A0A554JUV1-F1
#
_cell.length_a   1.000
_cell.length_b   1.000
_cell.length_c   1.000
_cell.angle_alpha   90.00
_cell.angle_beta   90.00
_cell.angle_gamma   90.00
#
_symmetry.space_group_name_H-M   'P 1'
#
loop_
_entity.id
_entity.type
_entity.pdbx_description
1 polymer ?
#
loop_
_entity_poly.entity_id
_entity_poly.type
_entity_poly.pdbx_seq_one_letter_code
_entity_poly.pdbx_strand_id
1 'polypeptide(L)'
;MVSSTHPISARRRRIALPLVYFLLPVAVFLVTSLPGVNRLTPFLALVLVGALLVLRFSARVGPTVTVLLWTLAVLSLVGSTGWFFSPFFFALYLLGIALGFVYTPGVAVAFTLALITLFAFSIGEVSPTYDFLTLLSLLSVIPITMGLRRSFLLVQQEKKGILILEAEGKPPSGITSLDAILRNQVNRVGVVLRQPLTYVKQGLALLAEGKLNEPEYQETLPRMRKAVEDLFTIVKEFESGTTKNVLLGRTSRDTEKNAD
;
A
#
# COMPACT_ATOMS: atom_id res chain seq x y z
N MET A 1 -2.68 12.54 -27.92
CA MET A 1 -4.10 12.23 -27.60
C MET A 1 -4.21 11.99 -26.10
N VAL A 2 -4.59 13.02 -25.35
CA VAL A 2 -4.79 12.96 -23.90
C VAL A 2 -6.20 12.44 -23.67
N SER A 3 -6.33 11.18 -23.27
CA SER A 3 -7.61 10.56 -22.93
C SER A 3 -8.17 11.26 -21.69
N SER A 4 -9.18 12.12 -21.89
CA SER A 4 -9.98 12.73 -20.84
C SER A 4 -10.78 11.66 -20.09
N THR A 5 -10.16 11.03 -19.09
CA THR A 5 -10.88 10.14 -18.17
C THR A 5 -11.80 10.98 -17.30
N HIS A 6 -13.10 10.94 -17.60
CA HIS A 6 -14.14 11.61 -16.84
C HIS A 6 -14.09 11.26 -15.33
N PRO A 7 -14.17 12.24 -14.41
CA PRO A 7 -14.10 12.04 -12.95
C PRO A 7 -15.25 11.20 -12.37
N ILE A 8 -16.32 10.99 -13.14
CA ILE A 8 -17.49 10.18 -12.75
C ILE A 8 -17.11 8.69 -12.58
N SER A 9 -16.13 8.20 -13.32
CA SER A 9 -15.70 6.79 -13.30
C SER A 9 -15.07 6.37 -11.96
N ALA A 10 -14.31 7.26 -11.31
CA ALA A 10 -13.60 6.96 -10.07
C ALA A 10 -14.56 6.82 -8.87
N ARG A 11 -15.62 7.63 -8.80
CA ARG A 11 -16.62 7.58 -7.72
C ARG A 11 -17.46 6.30 -7.80
N ARG A 12 -17.92 5.91 -8.99
CA ARG A 12 -18.66 4.66 -9.21
C ARG A 12 -17.84 3.44 -8.79
N ARG A 13 -16.54 3.41 -9.12
CA ARG A 13 -15.65 2.30 -8.78
C ARG A 13 -15.43 2.13 -7.28
N ARG A 14 -15.43 3.24 -6.50
CA ARG A 14 -15.30 3.19 -5.03
C ARG A 14 -16.46 2.52 -4.33
N ILE A 15 -17.68 2.61 -4.88
CA ILE A 15 -18.89 2.02 -4.29
C ILE A 15 -19.12 0.61 -4.85
N ALA A 16 -18.86 0.41 -6.15
CA ALA A 16 -19.07 -0.89 -6.79
C ALA A 16 -18.13 -1.97 -6.25
N LEU A 17 -16.86 -1.65 -5.94
CA LEU A 17 -15.90 -2.64 -5.46
C LEU A 17 -16.31 -3.30 -4.14
N PRO A 18 -16.63 -2.56 -3.06
CA PRO A 18 -17.12 -3.16 -1.82
C PRO A 18 -18.35 -4.05 -2.03
N LEU A 19 -19.30 -3.62 -2.88
CA LEU A 19 -20.49 -4.40 -3.18
C LEU A 19 -20.15 -5.72 -3.88
N VAL A 20 -19.24 -5.70 -4.86
CA VAL A 20 -18.78 -6.92 -5.54
C VAL A 20 -18.17 -7.90 -4.55
N TYR A 21 -17.28 -7.42 -3.66
CA TYR A 21 -16.63 -8.28 -2.66
C TYR A 21 -17.54 -8.68 -1.49
N PHE A 22 -18.68 -8.02 -1.29
CA PHE A 22 -19.75 -8.48 -0.40
C PHE A 22 -20.55 -9.62 -1.03
N LEU A 23 -20.89 -9.50 -2.32
CA LEU A 23 -21.68 -10.51 -3.03
C LEU A 23 -20.86 -11.75 -3.41
N LEU A 24 -19.56 -11.61 -3.59
CA LEU A 24 -18.69 -12.69 -4.07
C LEU A 24 -18.69 -13.92 -3.14
N PRO A 25 -18.48 -13.82 -1.80
CA PRO A 25 -18.54 -14.97 -0.91
C PRO A 25 -19.91 -15.65 -0.94
N VAL A 26 -20.99 -14.86 -0.99
CA VAL A 26 -22.37 -15.37 -1.06
C VAL A 26 -22.60 -16.17 -2.34
N ALA A 27 -22.14 -15.64 -3.48
CA ALA A 27 -22.24 -16.34 -4.75
C ALA A 27 -21.45 -17.66 -4.75
N VAL A 28 -20.22 -17.65 -4.24
CA VAL A 28 -19.41 -18.88 -4.14
C VAL A 28 -20.03 -19.87 -3.16
N PHE A 29 -20.60 -19.40 -2.05
CA PHE A 29 -21.33 -20.25 -1.09
C PHE A 29 -22.51 -20.93 -1.76
N LEU A 30 -23.38 -20.18 -2.45
CA LEU A 30 -24.52 -20.76 -3.17
C LEU A 30 -24.09 -21.81 -4.20
N VAL A 31 -23.02 -21.53 -4.96
CA VAL A 31 -22.52 -22.47 -5.98
C VAL A 31 -21.93 -23.73 -5.35
N THR A 32 -21.16 -23.60 -4.27
CA THR A 32 -20.49 -24.73 -3.61
C THR A 32 -21.44 -25.59 -2.78
N SER A 33 -22.54 -25.01 -2.29
CA SER A 33 -23.60 -25.73 -1.56
C SER A 33 -24.51 -26.57 -2.47
N LEU A 34 -24.40 -26.47 -3.80
CA LEU A 34 -25.15 -27.31 -4.72
C LEU A 34 -24.62 -28.76 -4.71
N PRO A 35 -25.49 -29.77 -4.51
CA PRO A 35 -25.07 -31.17 -4.33
C PRO A 35 -24.33 -31.76 -5.55
N GLY A 36 -24.64 -31.30 -6.76
CA GLY A 36 -23.95 -31.72 -7.98
C GLY A 36 -22.55 -31.10 -8.15
N VAL A 37 -22.34 -29.90 -7.59
CA VAL A 37 -21.07 -29.16 -7.72
C VAL A 37 -20.08 -29.60 -6.64
N ASN A 38 -20.56 -29.95 -5.44
CA ASN A 38 -19.72 -30.29 -4.29
C ASN A 38 -18.75 -31.49 -4.52
N ARG A 39 -19.03 -32.37 -5.48
CA ARG A 39 -18.07 -33.44 -5.87
C ARG A 39 -16.95 -32.94 -6.78
N LEU A 40 -17.23 -31.89 -7.55
CA LEU A 40 -16.31 -31.30 -8.52
C LEU A 40 -15.60 -30.05 -7.98
N THR A 41 -16.04 -29.49 -6.86
CA THR A 41 -15.46 -28.30 -6.21
C THR A 41 -13.95 -28.40 -5.95
N PRO A 42 -13.36 -29.51 -5.43
CA PRO A 42 -11.91 -29.55 -5.23
C PRO A 42 -11.15 -29.55 -6.57
N PHE A 43 -11.70 -30.21 -7.59
CA PHE A 43 -11.12 -30.19 -8.94
C PHE A 43 -11.24 -28.79 -9.56
N LEU A 44 -12.38 -28.11 -9.38
CA LEU A 44 -12.59 -26.75 -9.85
C LEU A 44 -11.63 -25.75 -9.17
N ALA A 45 -11.41 -25.90 -7.87
CA ALA A 45 -10.44 -25.11 -7.11
C ALA A 45 -9.02 -25.34 -7.64
N LEU A 46 -8.64 -26.60 -7.89
CA LEU A 46 -7.34 -26.96 -8.48
C LEU A 46 -7.17 -26.36 -9.89
N VAL A 47 -8.21 -26.44 -10.73
CA VAL A 47 -8.21 -25.86 -12.09
C VAL A 47 -8.10 -24.33 -12.02
N LEU A 48 -8.78 -23.66 -11.09
CA LEU A 48 -8.67 -22.22 -10.87
C LEU A 48 -7.25 -21.81 -10.44
N VAL A 49 -6.63 -22.57 -9.54
CA VAL A 49 -5.23 -22.35 -9.13
C VAL A 49 -4.27 -22.58 -10.31
N GLY A 50 -4.48 -23.65 -11.09
CA GLY A 50 -3.70 -23.93 -12.30
C GLY A 50 -3.85 -22.83 -13.35
N ALA A 51 -5.08 -22.37 -13.61
CA ALA A 51 -5.37 -21.26 -14.51
C ALA A 51 -4.72 -19.95 -14.04
N LEU A 52 -4.73 -19.68 -12.73
CA LEU A 52 -4.04 -18.53 -12.14
C LEU A 52 -2.52 -18.58 -12.38
N LEU A 53 -1.89 -19.74 -12.22
CA LEU A 53 -0.47 -19.91 -12.49
C LEU A 53 -0.17 -19.64 -13.97
N VAL A 54 -0.94 -20.21 -14.89
CA VAL A 54 -0.78 -19.98 -16.34
C VAL A 54 -1.00 -18.51 -16.71
N LEU A 55 -2.04 -17.87 -16.16
CA LEU A 55 -2.35 -16.47 -16.43
C LEU A 55 -1.31 -15.51 -15.85
N ARG A 56 -0.67 -15.87 -14.73
CA ARG A 56 0.45 -15.10 -14.15
C ARG A 56 1.62 -15.01 -15.14
N PHE A 57 1.91 -16.09 -15.86
CA PHE A 57 2.94 -16.11 -16.90
C PHE A 57 2.50 -15.43 -18.20
N SER A 58 1.20 -15.34 -18.46
CA SER A 58 0.68 -14.81 -19.74
C SER A 58 0.69 -13.27 -19.85
N ALA A 59 1.09 -12.52 -18.82
CA ALA A 59 1.29 -11.05 -18.78
C ALA A 59 0.13 -10.14 -19.24
N ARG A 60 -0.98 -10.69 -19.76
CA ARG A 60 -2.08 -9.93 -20.38
C ARG A 60 -3.25 -9.61 -19.46
N VAL A 61 -3.22 -10.05 -18.20
CA VAL A 61 -4.34 -9.89 -17.27
C VAL A 61 -4.10 -8.69 -16.36
N GLY A 62 -5.07 -7.78 -16.29
CA GLY A 62 -5.00 -6.62 -15.40
C GLY A 62 -4.93 -7.00 -13.91
N PRO A 63 -4.39 -6.12 -13.05
CA PRO A 63 -4.20 -6.42 -11.63
C PRO A 63 -5.52 -6.69 -10.90
N THR A 64 -6.61 -6.01 -11.28
CA THR A 64 -7.93 -6.23 -10.67
C THR A 64 -8.49 -7.62 -10.94
N VAL A 65 -8.36 -8.11 -12.18
CA VAL A 65 -8.84 -9.44 -12.57
C VAL A 65 -8.01 -10.53 -11.88
N THR A 66 -6.70 -10.31 -11.76
CA THR A 66 -5.79 -11.23 -11.05
C THR A 66 -6.21 -11.40 -9.59
N VAL A 67 -6.49 -10.31 -8.88
CA VAL A 67 -6.94 -10.35 -7.47
C VAL A 67 -8.31 -11.00 -7.33
N LEU A 68 -9.23 -10.73 -8.25
CA LEU A 68 -10.54 -11.36 -8.27
C LEU A 68 -10.43 -12.89 -8.43
N LEU A 69 -9.62 -13.35 -9.38
CA LEU A 69 -9.38 -14.78 -9.60
C LEU A 69 -8.72 -15.44 -8.38
N TRP A 70 -7.75 -14.78 -7.75
CA TRP A 70 -7.17 -15.25 -6.48
C TRP A 70 -8.21 -15.37 -5.37
N THR A 71 -9.08 -14.38 -5.25
CA THR A 71 -10.18 -14.38 -4.27
C THR A 71 -11.13 -15.55 -4.53
N LEU A 72 -11.51 -15.78 -5.79
CA LEU A 72 -12.34 -16.92 -6.21
C LEU A 72 -11.67 -18.26 -5.93
N ALA A 73 -10.38 -18.40 -6.19
CA ALA A 73 -9.63 -19.62 -5.93
C ALA A 73 -9.61 -19.95 -4.44
N VAL A 74 -9.31 -18.98 -3.58
CA VAL A 74 -9.32 -19.17 -2.11
C VAL A 74 -10.72 -19.48 -1.60
N LEU A 75 -11.74 -18.75 -2.02
CA LEU A 75 -13.13 -19.03 -1.62
C LEU A 75 -13.59 -20.42 -2.07
N SER A 76 -13.22 -20.84 -3.29
CA SER A 76 -13.57 -22.17 -3.81
C SER A 76 -12.84 -23.28 -3.03
N LEU A 77 -11.57 -23.07 -2.69
CA LEU A 77 -10.79 -24.00 -1.89
C LEU A 77 -11.41 -24.18 -0.50
N VAL A 78 -11.70 -23.07 0.20
CA VAL A 78 -12.31 -23.10 1.54
C VAL A 78 -13.72 -23.68 1.46
N GLY A 79 -14.51 -23.30 0.46
CA GLY A 79 -15.85 -23.84 0.25
C GLY A 79 -15.87 -25.35 0.00
N SER A 80 -14.91 -25.85 -0.79
CA SER A 80 -14.77 -27.29 -1.07
C SER A 80 -14.38 -28.13 0.16
N THR A 81 -13.83 -27.50 1.20
CA THR A 81 -13.30 -28.15 2.40
C THR A 81 -14.19 -27.93 3.62
N GLY A 82 -15.43 -27.48 3.43
CA GLY A 82 -16.41 -27.32 4.50
C GLY A 82 -16.54 -25.90 5.08
N TRP A 83 -16.18 -24.87 4.31
CA TRP A 83 -16.37 -23.45 4.66
C TRP A 83 -15.79 -23.08 6.03
N PHE A 84 -16.65 -22.90 7.03
CA PHE A 84 -16.28 -22.43 8.37
C PHE A 84 -15.60 -23.49 9.23
N PHE A 85 -15.79 -24.77 8.88
CA PHE A 85 -15.12 -25.90 9.53
C PHE A 85 -13.86 -26.34 8.77
N SER A 86 -13.50 -25.62 7.70
CA SER A 86 -12.33 -25.91 6.90
C SER A 86 -11.04 -25.65 7.69
N PRO A 87 -10.02 -26.54 7.58
CA PRO A 87 -8.68 -26.24 8.11
C PRO A 87 -8.05 -25.02 7.43
N PHE A 88 -8.55 -24.61 6.25
CA PHE A 88 -8.09 -23.43 5.52
C PHE A 88 -8.88 -22.16 5.83
N PHE A 89 -9.77 -22.20 6.84
CA PHE A 89 -10.58 -21.04 7.20
C PHE A 89 -9.74 -19.79 7.50
N PHE A 90 -8.53 -19.96 8.06
CA PHE A 90 -7.60 -18.85 8.27
C PHE A 90 -7.22 -18.08 6.99
N ALA A 91 -7.29 -18.73 5.83
CA ALA A 91 -7.02 -18.09 4.55
C ALA A 91 -8.05 -17.00 4.23
N LEU A 92 -9.29 -17.11 4.74
CA LEU A 92 -10.31 -16.06 4.60
C LEU A 92 -9.94 -14.81 5.41
N TYR A 93 -9.33 -14.98 6.59
CA TYR A 93 -8.81 -13.84 7.37
C TYR A 93 -7.70 -13.12 6.62
N LEU A 94 -6.71 -13.88 6.13
CA LEU A 94 -5.60 -13.33 5.35
C LEU A 94 -6.10 -12.66 4.07
N LEU A 95 -7.10 -13.24 3.41
CA LEU A 95 -7.73 -12.67 2.22
C LEU A 95 -8.44 -11.35 2.53
N GLY A 96 -9.20 -11.27 3.63
CA GLY A 96 -9.83 -10.03 4.07
C GLY A 96 -8.81 -8.93 4.34
N ILE A 97 -7.72 -9.25 5.04
CA ILE A 97 -6.61 -8.31 5.28
C ILE A 97 -5.99 -7.89 3.94
N ALA A 98 -5.62 -8.85 3.08
CA ALA A 98 -5.00 -8.57 1.78
C ALA A 98 -5.87 -7.67 0.89
N LEU A 99 -7.18 -7.92 0.82
CA LEU A 99 -8.13 -7.08 0.09
C LEU A 99 -8.17 -5.65 0.66
N GLY A 100 -8.08 -5.51 1.98
CA GLY A 100 -7.98 -4.22 2.67
C GLY A 100 -6.71 -3.45 2.35
N PHE A 101 -5.61 -4.14 2.02
CA PHE A 101 -4.36 -3.53 1.56
C PHE A 101 -4.39 -3.16 0.07
N VAL A 102 -4.91 -4.06 -0.77
CA VAL A 102 -4.93 -3.89 -2.23
C VAL A 102 -5.92 -2.79 -2.66
N TYR A 103 -7.06 -2.68 -1.99
CA TYR A 103 -8.12 -1.73 -2.35
C TYR A 103 -8.36 -0.69 -1.24
N THR A 104 -9.57 -0.63 -0.70
CA THR A 104 -10.00 0.29 0.35
C THR A 104 -10.39 -0.50 1.61
N PRO A 105 -10.37 0.12 2.81
CA PRO A 105 -10.79 -0.56 4.03
C PRO A 105 -12.24 -1.03 3.93
N GLY A 106 -13.07 -0.27 3.20
CA GLY A 106 -14.46 -0.63 2.94
C GLY A 106 -14.62 -1.96 2.20
N VAL A 107 -13.68 -2.36 1.34
CA VAL A 107 -13.71 -3.67 0.67
C VAL A 107 -13.48 -4.80 1.67
N ALA A 108 -12.50 -4.66 2.57
CA ALA A 108 -12.25 -5.63 3.63
C ALA A 108 -13.45 -5.74 4.58
N VAL A 109 -14.01 -4.61 5.01
CA VAL A 109 -15.21 -4.59 5.87
C VAL A 109 -16.39 -5.26 5.19
N ALA A 110 -16.65 -4.95 3.92
CA ALA A 110 -17.72 -5.55 3.15
C ALA A 110 -17.53 -7.07 3.00
N PHE A 111 -16.31 -7.51 2.68
CA PHE A 111 -15.97 -8.93 2.62
C PHE A 111 -16.16 -9.64 3.96
N THR A 112 -15.64 -9.08 5.05
CA THR A 112 -15.80 -9.65 6.41
C THR A 112 -17.26 -9.68 6.83
N LEU A 113 -18.05 -8.64 6.53
CA LEU A 113 -19.48 -8.62 6.79
C LEU A 113 -20.21 -9.74 6.04
N ALA A 114 -19.88 -9.97 4.77
CA ALA A 114 -20.46 -11.08 4.01
C ALA A 114 -20.14 -12.44 4.66
N LEU A 115 -18.91 -12.64 5.14
CA LEU A 115 -18.54 -13.86 5.87
C LEU A 115 -19.29 -13.99 7.20
N ILE A 116 -19.45 -12.92 7.97
CA ILE A 116 -20.23 -12.92 9.21
C ILE A 116 -21.71 -13.25 8.92
N THR A 117 -22.29 -12.64 7.87
CA THR A 117 -23.67 -12.93 7.46
C THR A 117 -23.83 -14.38 7.04
N LEU A 118 -22.90 -14.93 6.24
CA LEU A 118 -22.92 -16.34 5.87
C LEU A 118 -22.76 -17.26 7.10
N PHE A 119 -21.85 -16.93 8.01
CA PHE A 119 -21.63 -17.69 9.22
C PHE A 119 -22.84 -17.70 10.14
N ALA A 120 -23.57 -16.57 10.22
CA ALA A 120 -24.77 -16.45 11.02
C ALA A 120 -25.87 -17.46 10.63
N PHE A 121 -25.91 -17.88 9.36
CA PHE A 121 -26.84 -18.92 8.90
C PHE A 121 -26.41 -20.35 9.28
N SER A 122 -25.15 -20.56 9.65
CA SER A 122 -24.59 -21.85 10.06
C SER A 122 -24.44 -22.00 11.58
N ILE A 123 -24.95 -21.05 12.36
CA ILE A 123 -24.90 -21.11 13.83
C ILE A 123 -25.73 -22.31 14.32
N GLY A 124 -25.17 -23.09 15.25
CA GLY A 124 -25.83 -24.23 15.88
C GLY A 124 -25.49 -25.60 15.30
N GLU A 125 -24.61 -25.68 14.28
CA GLU A 125 -24.18 -26.95 13.69
C GLU A 125 -23.17 -27.73 14.57
N VAL A 126 -22.36 -27.04 15.38
CA VAL A 126 -21.28 -27.69 16.17
C VAL A 126 -21.38 -27.41 17.66
N SER A 127 -21.14 -26.16 18.08
CA SER A 127 -21.18 -25.77 19.50
C SER A 127 -21.31 -24.26 19.63
N PRO A 128 -22.20 -23.76 20.50
CA PRO A 128 -22.39 -22.31 20.71
C PRO A 128 -21.09 -21.58 21.09
N THR A 129 -20.19 -22.25 21.81
CA THR A 129 -18.90 -21.67 22.22
C THR A 129 -17.97 -21.50 21.03
N TYR A 130 -17.91 -22.49 20.14
CA TYR A 130 -17.10 -22.42 18.92
C TYR A 130 -17.63 -21.34 17.98
N ASP A 131 -18.96 -21.24 17.87
CA ASP A 131 -19.62 -20.25 17.03
C ASP A 131 -19.32 -18.82 17.51
N PHE A 132 -19.39 -18.60 18.82
CA PHE A 132 -19.05 -17.32 19.42
C PHE A 132 -17.58 -16.93 19.17
N LEU A 133 -16.64 -17.87 19.34
CA LEU A 133 -15.22 -17.63 19.09
C LEU A 133 -14.93 -17.33 17.61
N THR A 134 -15.61 -18.02 16.69
CA THR A 134 -15.49 -17.81 15.26
C THR A 134 -16.02 -16.44 14.84
N LEU A 135 -17.15 -16.02 15.40
CA LEU A 135 -17.72 -14.71 15.12
C LEU A 135 -16.84 -13.58 15.68
N LEU A 136 -16.31 -13.74 16.89
CA LEU A 136 -15.39 -12.78 17.50
C LEU A 136 -14.08 -12.66 16.70
N SER A 137 -13.54 -13.79 16.22
CA SER A 137 -12.33 -13.79 15.41
C SER A 137 -12.55 -13.16 14.02
N LEU A 138 -13.67 -13.42 13.35
CA LEU A 138 -14.06 -12.70 12.12
C LEU A 138 -14.18 -11.19 12.36
N LEU A 139 -14.81 -10.78 13.46
CA LEU A 139 -14.97 -9.37 13.79
C LEU A 139 -13.62 -8.68 14.05
N SER A 140 -12.66 -9.40 14.64
CA SER A 140 -11.30 -8.89 14.91
C SER A 140 -10.51 -8.54 13.65
N VAL A 141 -10.86 -9.12 12.49
CA VAL A 141 -10.20 -8.80 11.21
C VAL A 141 -10.33 -7.32 10.86
N ILE A 142 -11.45 -6.68 11.20
CA ILE A 142 -11.71 -5.28 10.88
C ILE A 142 -10.70 -4.34 11.57
N PRO A 143 -10.59 -4.31 12.91
CA PRO A 143 -9.63 -3.44 13.58
C PRO A 143 -8.18 -3.80 13.22
N ILE A 144 -7.86 -5.08 13.04
CA ILE A 144 -6.52 -5.53 12.62
C ILE A 144 -6.18 -4.94 11.24
N THR A 145 -7.08 -5.07 10.27
CA THR A 145 -6.86 -4.56 8.90
C THR A 145 -6.72 -3.05 8.90
N MET A 146 -7.55 -2.33 9.68
CA MET A 146 -7.45 -0.88 9.81
C MET A 146 -6.13 -0.45 10.47
N GLY A 147 -5.71 -1.12 11.54
CA GLY A 147 -4.45 -0.85 12.24
C GLY A 147 -3.24 -1.10 11.34
N LEU A 148 -3.16 -2.30 10.74
CA LEU A 148 -2.08 -2.69 9.83
C LEU A 148 -1.99 -1.75 8.62
N ARG A 149 -3.13 -1.37 8.04
CA ARG A 149 -3.14 -0.41 6.93
C ARG A 149 -2.64 0.96 7.36
N ARG A 150 -3.00 1.46 8.54
CA ARG A 150 -2.47 2.74 9.05
C ARG A 150 -0.96 2.66 9.21
N SER A 151 -0.44 1.62 9.86
CA SER A 151 1.01 1.42 10.02
C SER A 151 1.72 1.30 8.67
N PHE A 152 1.13 0.61 7.70
CA PHE A 152 1.69 0.49 6.36
C PHE A 152 1.66 1.81 5.60
N LEU A 153 0.59 2.60 5.74
CA LEU A 153 0.52 3.94 5.19
C LEU A 153 1.56 4.86 5.84
N LEU A 154 1.77 4.76 7.16
CA LEU A 154 2.83 5.48 7.87
C LEU A 154 4.21 5.10 7.34
N VAL A 155 4.52 3.81 7.21
CA VAL A 155 5.80 3.35 6.64
C VAL A 155 5.94 3.78 5.17
N GLN A 156 4.86 3.72 4.38
CA GLN A 156 4.88 4.27 3.03
C GLN A 156 5.05 5.79 3.01
N GLN A 157 4.48 6.50 3.97
CA GLN A 157 4.58 7.94 4.15
C GLN A 157 5.94 8.33 4.72
N GLU A 158 6.66 7.47 5.43
CA GLU A 158 8.06 7.67 5.85
C GLU A 158 9.01 7.40 4.69
N LYS A 159 8.75 6.34 3.91
CA LYS A 159 9.46 6.08 2.65
C LYS A 159 9.22 7.18 1.61
N LYS A 160 7.99 7.69 1.57
CA LYS A 160 7.59 8.91 0.85
C LYS A 160 7.74 10.15 1.75
N GLY A 161 8.37 10.06 2.90
CA GLY A 161 8.46 11.11 3.93
C GLY A 161 9.56 12.10 3.66
N ILE A 162 10.31 11.83 2.59
CA ILE A 162 11.09 12.79 1.82
C ILE A 162 10.17 13.64 0.91
N LEU A 163 8.90 13.24 0.68
CA LEU A 163 7.92 13.88 -0.21
C LEU A 163 6.63 14.39 0.50
N ILE A 164 6.34 14.03 1.76
CA ILE A 164 5.09 14.42 2.47
C ILE A 164 5.40 15.08 3.83
N LEU A 165 6.36 16.01 3.87
CA LEU A 165 6.31 17.11 4.85
C LEU A 165 5.29 18.19 4.43
N GLU A 166 4.68 18.07 3.24
CA GLU A 166 3.79 19.07 2.65
C GLU A 166 2.30 18.97 3.01
N ALA A 167 1.77 17.85 3.50
CA ALA A 167 0.31 17.65 3.50
C ALA A 167 -0.42 17.81 4.84
N GLU A 168 0.18 17.57 6.01
CA GLU A 168 -0.58 17.58 7.28
C GLU A 168 0.21 18.12 8.48
N GLY A 169 0.57 19.40 8.41
CA GLY A 169 0.64 20.23 9.61
C GLY A 169 -0.30 21.40 9.38
N LYS A 170 -1.43 21.48 10.10
CA LYS A 170 -2.12 22.78 10.22
C LYS A 170 -1.03 23.75 10.71
N PRO A 171 -0.70 24.81 9.95
CA PRO A 171 0.26 25.78 10.42
C PRO A 171 -0.26 26.30 11.77
N PRO A 172 0.59 26.38 12.81
CA PRO A 172 0.26 27.14 14.00
C PRO A 172 -0.29 28.49 13.53
N SER A 173 -1.49 28.83 13.99
CA SER A 173 -2.14 30.10 13.68
C SER A 173 -1.15 31.25 13.94
N GLY A 174 -0.67 31.87 12.85
CA GLY A 174 0.37 32.90 12.87
C GLY A 174 1.58 32.65 11.95
N ILE A 175 1.74 31.46 11.38
CA ILE A 175 2.83 31.15 10.44
C ILE A 175 2.29 31.16 9.00
N THR A 176 2.84 32.03 8.16
CA THR A 176 2.53 32.13 6.73
C THR A 176 2.82 30.79 6.05
N SER A 177 1.98 30.37 5.09
CA SER A 177 2.18 29.11 4.32
C SER A 177 3.59 28.99 3.72
N LEU A 178 4.24 30.11 3.42
CA LEU A 178 5.61 30.20 2.93
C LEU A 178 6.65 29.76 3.98
N ASP A 179 6.50 30.17 5.23
CA ASP A 179 7.44 29.84 6.31
C ASP A 179 7.43 28.34 6.63
N ALA A 180 6.25 27.71 6.53
CA ALA A 180 6.12 26.27 6.65
C ALA A 180 6.82 25.51 5.50
N ILE A 181 6.67 26.00 4.26
CA ILE A 181 7.34 25.43 3.08
C ILE A 181 8.86 25.57 3.19
N LEU A 182 9.35 26.75 3.55
CA LEU A 182 10.78 27.02 3.70
C LEU A 182 11.40 26.17 4.82
N ARG A 183 10.73 26.07 5.97
CA ARG A 183 11.19 25.24 7.09
C ARG A 183 11.27 23.76 6.73
N ASN A 184 10.31 23.27 5.95
CA ASN A 184 10.30 21.91 5.46
C ASN A 184 11.41 21.65 4.44
N GLN A 185 11.68 22.60 3.54
CA GLN A 185 12.74 22.49 2.55
C GLN A 185 14.13 22.47 3.23
N VAL A 186 14.34 23.32 4.24
CA VAL A 186 15.57 23.34 5.05
C VAL A 186 15.73 22.03 5.85
N ASN A 187 14.66 21.56 6.49
CA ASN A 187 14.70 20.28 7.23
C ASN A 187 15.00 19.09 6.31
N ARG A 188 14.40 19.07 5.10
CA ARG A 188 14.66 18.02 4.11
C ARG A 188 16.12 17.98 3.71
N VAL A 189 16.73 19.14 3.45
CA VAL A 189 18.16 19.21 3.15
C VAL A 189 19.00 18.74 4.33
N GLY A 190 18.67 19.16 5.56
CA GLY A 190 19.36 18.68 6.76
C GLY A 190 19.35 17.15 6.90
N VAL A 191 18.23 16.50 6.61
CA VAL A 191 18.11 15.03 6.66
C VAL A 191 18.87 14.36 5.51
N VAL A 192 18.71 14.85 4.27
CA VAL A 192 19.31 14.25 3.08
C VAL A 192 20.83 14.40 3.06
N LEU A 193 21.38 15.52 3.57
CA LEU A 193 22.83 15.73 3.70
C LEU A 193 23.47 14.83 4.76
N ARG A 194 22.71 14.42 5.79
CA ARG A 194 23.26 13.68 6.94
C ARG A 194 23.91 12.36 6.54
N GLN A 195 23.30 11.63 5.60
CA GLN A 195 23.79 10.32 5.17
C GLN A 195 25.16 10.42 4.45
N PRO A 196 25.32 11.16 3.34
CA PRO A 196 26.60 11.29 2.66
C PRO A 196 27.67 11.97 3.53
N LEU A 197 27.29 12.95 4.37
CA LEU A 197 28.21 13.57 5.32
C LEU A 197 28.75 12.55 6.35
N THR A 198 27.89 11.65 6.83
CA THR A 198 28.30 10.58 7.75
C THR A 198 29.27 9.62 7.07
N TYR A 199 29.01 9.24 5.82
CA TYR A 199 29.93 8.39 5.04
C TYR A 199 31.29 9.04 4.82
N VAL A 200 31.32 10.33 4.46
CA VAL A 200 32.58 11.09 4.31
C VAL A 200 33.33 11.16 5.63
N LYS A 201 32.64 11.48 6.74
CA LYS A 201 33.24 11.54 8.08
C LYS A 201 33.84 10.19 8.49
N GLN A 202 33.12 9.09 8.29
CA GLN A 202 33.60 7.74 8.62
C GLN A 202 34.80 7.36 7.76
N GLY A 203 34.75 7.61 6.45
CA GLY A 203 35.89 7.34 5.57
C GLY A 203 37.12 8.16 5.90
N LEU A 204 36.96 9.45 6.23
CA LEU A 204 38.06 10.31 6.70
C LEU A 204 38.65 9.82 8.02
N ALA A 205 37.82 9.35 8.96
CA ALA A 205 38.30 8.81 10.23
C ALA A 205 39.14 7.54 9.99
N LEU A 206 38.68 6.63 9.13
CA LEU A 206 39.42 5.41 8.78
C LEU A 206 40.76 5.71 8.08
N LEU A 207 40.78 6.73 7.22
CA LEU A 207 42.00 7.22 6.56
C LEU A 207 42.98 7.87 7.55
N ALA A 208 42.48 8.71 8.46
CA ALA A 208 43.30 9.39 9.46
C ALA A 208 43.91 8.43 10.48
N GLU A 209 43.20 7.34 10.81
CA GLU A 209 43.67 6.32 11.75
C GLU A 209 44.63 5.31 11.08
N GLY A 210 44.86 5.38 9.77
CA GLY A 210 45.75 4.46 9.04
C GLY A 210 45.30 3.00 9.09
N LYS A 211 44.01 2.75 9.35
CA LYS A 211 43.44 1.40 9.58
C LYS A 211 43.02 0.68 8.32
N LEU A 212 43.16 1.31 7.15
CA LEU A 212 42.72 0.77 5.88
C LEU A 212 43.86 -0.02 5.21
N ASN A 213 43.57 -1.27 4.86
CA ASN A 213 44.44 -2.04 3.97
C ASN A 213 44.32 -1.52 2.53
N GLU A 214 45.32 -1.76 1.67
CA GLU A 214 45.31 -1.34 0.26
C GLU A 214 43.99 -1.64 -0.49
N PRO A 215 43.37 -2.84 -0.40
CA PRO A 215 42.08 -3.08 -1.07
C PRO A 215 40.93 -2.24 -0.49
N GLU A 216 40.92 -2.01 0.84
CA GLU A 216 39.88 -1.21 1.50
C GLU A 216 40.03 0.28 1.17
N TYR A 217 41.27 0.74 1.00
CA TYR A 217 41.59 2.08 0.53
C TYR A 217 41.03 2.34 -0.87
N GLN A 218 41.29 1.41 -1.81
CA GLN A 218 40.82 1.49 -3.19
C GLN A 218 39.28 1.45 -3.30
N GLU A 219 38.59 0.83 -2.34
CA GLU A 219 37.12 0.80 -2.29
C GLU A 219 36.51 2.03 -1.59
N THR A 220 37.15 2.51 -0.53
CA THR A 220 36.62 3.59 0.32
C THR A 220 36.72 4.96 -0.36
N LEU A 221 37.85 5.23 -1.01
CA LEU A 221 38.13 6.51 -1.67
C LEU A 221 37.12 6.90 -2.78
N PRO A 222 36.75 6.01 -3.73
CA PRO A 222 35.74 6.33 -4.75
C PRO A 222 34.34 6.50 -4.15
N ARG A 223 34.00 5.76 -3.09
CA ARG A 223 32.72 5.92 -2.38
C ARG A 223 32.61 7.27 -1.68
N MET A 224 33.69 7.71 -1.02
CA MET A 224 33.77 9.04 -0.42
C MET A 224 33.65 10.13 -1.48
N ARG A 225 34.37 10.00 -2.60
CA ARG A 225 34.28 10.95 -3.71
C ARG A 225 32.85 11.07 -4.24
N LYS A 226 32.19 9.93 -4.48
CA LYS A 226 30.78 9.91 -4.90
C LYS A 226 29.86 10.57 -3.88
N ALA A 227 30.05 10.30 -2.59
CA ALA A 227 29.27 10.95 -1.53
C ALA A 227 29.46 12.47 -1.50
N VAL A 228 30.67 12.97 -1.79
CA VAL A 228 30.94 14.41 -1.94
C VAL A 228 30.27 14.98 -3.19
N GLU A 229 30.30 14.28 -4.32
CA GLU A 229 29.59 14.68 -5.55
C GLU A 229 28.06 14.72 -5.33
N ASP A 230 27.52 13.76 -4.58
CA ASP A 230 26.12 13.74 -4.17
C ASP A 230 25.79 14.93 -3.26
N LEU A 231 26.65 15.27 -2.29
CA LEU A 231 26.50 16.47 -1.45
C LEU A 231 26.43 17.75 -2.29
N PHE A 232 27.34 17.93 -3.24
CA PHE A 232 27.33 19.09 -4.14
C PHE A 232 26.06 19.15 -4.99
N THR A 233 25.59 18.00 -5.47
CA THR A 233 24.35 17.92 -6.25
C THR A 233 23.13 18.33 -5.42
N ILE A 234 23.03 17.84 -4.18
CA ILE A 234 21.95 18.17 -3.24
C ILE A 234 21.97 19.66 -2.90
N VAL A 235 23.15 20.24 -2.63
CA VAL A 235 23.30 21.67 -2.34
C VAL A 235 22.91 22.52 -3.56
N LYS A 236 23.37 22.15 -4.75
CA LYS A 236 23.04 22.85 -6.00
C LYS A 236 21.55 22.78 -6.31
N GLU A 237 20.91 21.63 -6.10
CA GLU A 237 19.46 21.46 -6.26
C GLU A 237 18.70 22.35 -5.27
N PHE A 238 19.13 22.39 -4.00
CA PHE A 238 18.56 23.28 -3.00
C PHE A 238 18.72 24.75 -3.36
N GLU A 239 19.92 25.20 -3.73
CA GLU A 239 20.20 26.57 -4.16
C GLU A 239 19.34 26.94 -5.38
N SER A 240 19.25 26.07 -6.38
CA SER A 240 18.41 26.31 -7.56
C SER A 240 16.91 26.37 -7.24
N GLY A 241 16.45 25.61 -6.24
CA GLY A 241 15.05 25.56 -5.81
C GLY A 241 14.66 26.65 -4.81
N THR A 242 15.62 27.26 -4.11
CA THR A 242 15.38 28.32 -3.10
C THR A 242 15.70 29.73 -3.61
N THR A 243 16.54 29.86 -4.64
CA THR A 243 16.96 31.16 -5.14
C THR A 243 15.90 31.74 -6.08
N LYS A 244 15.11 32.70 -5.58
CA LYS A 244 14.58 33.91 -6.25
C LYS A 244 13.75 33.76 -7.56
N ASN A 245 14.01 32.80 -8.44
CA ASN A 245 13.40 32.63 -9.76
C ASN A 245 11.97 32.07 -9.71
N VAL A 246 11.65 31.20 -8.76
CA VAL A 246 10.27 30.70 -8.58
C VAL A 246 9.36 31.79 -7.98
N LEU A 247 9.92 32.66 -7.13
CA LEU A 247 9.17 33.75 -6.50
C LEU A 247 9.06 34.97 -7.41
N LEU A 248 10.11 35.39 -8.12
CA LEU A 248 10.05 36.50 -9.08
C LEU A 248 9.28 36.14 -10.37
N GLY A 249 9.32 34.87 -10.80
CA GLY A 249 8.58 34.41 -11.99
C GLY A 249 7.05 34.34 -11.80
N ARG A 250 6.56 34.28 -10.55
CA ARG A 250 5.13 34.39 -10.23
C ARG A 250 4.70 35.85 -10.14
N THR A 251 5.48 36.71 -9.49
CA THR A 251 5.14 38.14 -9.37
C THR A 251 5.02 38.82 -10.73
N SER A 252 5.86 38.47 -11.72
CA SER A 252 5.75 39.02 -13.09
C SER A 252 4.52 38.56 -13.86
N ARG A 253 3.99 37.35 -13.61
CA ARG A 253 2.76 36.85 -14.28
C ARG A 253 1.49 37.42 -13.68
N ASP A 254 1.50 37.74 -12.39
CA ASP A 254 0.34 38.32 -11.72
C ASP A 254 0.21 39.83 -11.98
N THR A 255 1.29 40.54 -12.34
CA THR A 255 1.21 41.93 -12.82
C THR A 255 0.74 42.05 -14.27
N GLU A 256 1.04 41.08 -15.13
CA GLU A 256 0.63 41.11 -16.54
C GLU A 256 -0.86 40.77 -16.73
N LYS A 257 -1.46 40.03 -15.79
CA LYS A 257 -2.88 39.62 -15.85
C LYS A 257 -3.86 40.62 -15.24
N ASN A 258 -3.37 41.70 -14.62
CA ASN A 258 -4.19 42.77 -14.03
C ASN A 258 -4.08 44.09 -14.81
N ALA A 259 -3.49 44.06 -16.01
CA ALA A 259 -3.31 45.22 -16.88
C ALA A 259 -4.24 45.23 -18.11
N ASP A 260 -5.13 44.23 -18.23
CA ASP A 260 -6.24 44.16 -19.20
C ASP A 260 -7.59 44.19 -18.47
#